data_AF-A0A1H1RE85-F1
#
_entry.id   AF-A0A1H1RE85-F1
#
_cell.length_a   1.000
_cell.length_b   1.000
_cell.length_c   1.000
_cell.angle_alpha   90.00
_cell.angle_beta   90.00
_cell.angle_gamma   90.00
#
_symmetry.space_group_name_H-M   'P 1'
#
loop_
_entity.id
_entity.type
_entity.pdbx_description
1 polymer ?
#
loop_
_entity_poly.entity_id
_entity_poly.type
_entity_poly.pdbx_seq_one_letter_code
_entity_poly.pdbx_strand_id
1 'polypeptide(L)' 'MSSSTKLILSAAIRNGLLWSAILIVLTYLKNGIIYTNYLPLWFLFFAGTGALRKYYFLTKENKN' A
#
# COMPACT_ATOMS: atom_id res chain seq x y z
N MET A 1 -17.39 9.27 7.62
CA MET A 1 -16.41 8.93 6.57
C MET A 1 -17.17 8.32 5.39
N SER A 2 -17.00 8.80 4.17
CA SER A 2 -17.72 8.27 3.00
C SER A 2 -17.34 6.81 2.72
N SER A 3 -18.27 6.01 2.21
CA SER A 3 -18.05 4.59 1.86
C SER A 3 -16.84 4.42 0.91
N SER A 4 -16.73 5.29 -0.09
CA SER A 4 -15.61 5.33 -1.03
C SER A 4 -14.28 5.63 -0.34
N THR A 5 -14.26 6.57 0.62
CA THR A 5 -13.07 6.90 1.40
C THR A 5 -12.63 5.70 2.26
N LYS A 6 -13.58 4.96 2.86
CA LYS A 6 -13.30 3.76 3.64
C LYS A 6 -12.71 2.65 2.77
N LEU A 7 -13.21 2.48 1.55
CA LEU A 7 -12.70 1.51 0.58
C LEU A 7 -11.28 1.86 0.10
N ILE A 8 -11.03 3.14 -0.22
CA ILE A 8 -9.70 3.62 -0.63
C ILE A 8 -8.70 3.45 0.51
N LEU A 9 -9.06 3.84 1.74
CA LEU A 9 -8.20 3.70 2.91
C LEU A 9 -7.89 2.23 3.23
N SER A 10 -8.90 1.35 3.17
CA SER A 10 -8.71 -0.08 3.38
C SER A 10 -7.79 -0.70 2.33
N ALA A 11 -7.95 -0.32 1.06
CA ALA A 11 -7.08 -0.77 -0.02
C ALA A 11 -5.64 -0.26 0.16
N ALA A 12 -5.47 1.01 0.55
CA ALA A 12 -4.18 1.61 0.83
C ALA A 12 -3.44 0.86 1.95
N ILE A 13 -4.09 0.64 3.09
CA ILE A 13 -3.48 -0.03 4.24
C ILE A 13 -3.11 -1.48 3.90
N ARG A 14 -4.02 -2.23 3.25
CA ARG A 14 -3.74 -3.62 2.86
C ARG A 14 -2.57 -3.71 1.89
N ASN A 15 -2.50 -2.82 0.91
CA ASN A 15 -1.41 -2.80 -0.05
C ASN A 15 -0.09 -2.38 0.60
N GLY A 16 -0.13 -1.34 1.44
CA GLY A 16 0.99 -0.86 2.24
C GLY A 16 1.60 -1.96 3.12
N LEU A 17 0.78 -2.66 3.89
CA LEU A 17 1.23 -3.75 4.76
C LEU A 17 1.81 -4.92 3.97
N LEU A 18 1.11 -5.37 2.92
CA LEU A 18 1.49 -6.55 2.16
C LEU A 18 2.84 -6.35 1.46
N TRP A 19 3.02 -5.24 0.74
CA TRP A 19 4.26 -4.99 0.01
C TRP A 19 5.42 -4.63 0.91
N SER A 20 5.19 -3.88 1.99
CA SER A 20 6.24 -3.63 2.99
C SER A 20 6.69 -4.93 3.66
N ALA A 21 5.77 -5.83 4.00
CA ALA A 21 6.11 -7.14 4.55
C ALA A 21 6.93 -7.98 3.56
N ILE A 22 6.53 -8.02 2.30
CA ILE A 22 7.30 -8.70 1.23
C ILE A 22 8.71 -8.12 1.13
N LEU A 23 8.85 -6.79 1.13
CA LEU A 23 10.16 -6.14 1.05
C LEU A 23 11.04 -6.42 2.26
N ILE A 24 10.46 -6.49 3.46
CA ILE A 24 11.18 -6.89 4.67
C ILE A 24 11.70 -8.32 4.52
N VAL A 25 10.85 -9.24 4.06
CA VAL A 25 11.26 -10.64 3.83
C VAL A 25 12.36 -10.72 2.77
N LEU A 26 12.22 -10.01 1.65
CA LEU A 26 13.22 -10.01 0.58
C LEU A 26 14.55 -9.39 1.03
N THR A 27 14.52 -8.29 1.78
CA THR A 27 15.74 -7.64 2.29
C THR A 27 16.43 -8.48 3.35
N TYR A 28 15.65 -9.16 4.20
CA TYR A 28 16.18 -10.12 5.15
C TYR A 28 16.84 -11.32 4.44
N LEU A 29 16.17 -11.93 3.46
CA LEU A 29 16.74 -13.05 2.69
C LEU A 29 18.00 -12.66 1.91
N LYS A 30 18.06 -11.44 1.40
CA LYS A 30 19.20 -10.96 0.59
C LYS A 30 20.40 -10.52 1.43
N ASN A 31 20.15 -9.76 2.51
CA ASN A 31 21.21 -9.07 3.26
C ASN A 31 21.37 -9.59 4.70
N GLY A 32 20.48 -10.46 5.18
CA GLY A 32 20.44 -10.91 6.58
C GLY A 32 19.99 -9.85 7.58
N ILE A 33 19.56 -8.67 7.12
CA ILE A 33 19.27 -7.50 7.94
C ILE A 33 17.86 -6.99 7.67
N ILE A 34 17.14 -6.68 8.75
CA ILE A 34 15.82 -6.04 8.70
C ILE A 34 16.01 -4.52 8.71
N TYR A 35 15.69 -3.86 7.60
CA TYR A 35 15.82 -2.42 7.43
C TYR A 35 14.58 -1.66 7.95
N THR A 36 14.40 -1.62 9.27
CA THR A 36 13.24 -0.97 9.92
C THR A 36 13.14 0.53 9.62
N ASN A 37 14.27 1.22 9.41
CA ASN A 37 14.31 2.65 9.10
C ASN A 37 13.61 3.00 7.77
N TYR A 38 13.59 2.07 6.80
CA TYR A 38 12.97 2.27 5.49
C TYR A 38 11.51 1.80 5.44
N LEU A 39 11.05 1.10 6.48
CA LEU A 39 9.70 0.55 6.57
C LEU A 39 8.60 1.61 6.46
N PRO A 40 8.69 2.80 7.10
CA PRO A 40 7.71 3.87 6.91
C PRO A 40 7.66 4.37 5.47
N LEU A 41 8.82 4.50 4.80
CA LEU A 41 8.91 4.95 3.41
C LEU A 41 8.29 3.94 2.46
N TRP A 42 8.62 2.66 2.62
CA TRP A 42 8.01 1.58 1.85
C TRP A 42 6.50 1.55 2.06
N PHE A 43 6.05 1.62 3.31
CA PHE A 43 4.63 1.60 3.63
C PHE A 43 3.89 2.76 2.98
N LEU A 44 4.39 3.99 3.09
CA LEU A 44 3.77 5.17 2.47
C LEU A 44 3.72 5.05 0.95
N PHE A 45 4.79 4.55 0.33
CA PHE A 45 4.84 4.34 -1.12
C PHE A 45 3.79 3.32 -1.59
N PHE A 46 3.71 2.15 -0.94
CA PHE A 46 2.76 1.11 -1.30
C PHE A 46 1.31 1.43 -0.90
N ALA A 47 1.11 2.15 0.19
CA ALA A 47 -0.20 2.64 0.58
C ALA A 47 -0.71 3.69 -0.43
N GLY A 48 0.16 4.62 -0.85
CA GLY A 48 -0.17 5.63 -1.85
C GLY A 48 -0.56 5.02 -3.20
N THR A 49 0.22 4.05 -3.69
CA THR A 49 -0.11 3.34 -4.95
C THR A 49 -1.41 2.54 -4.85
N GLY A 50 -1.69 1.93 -3.69
CA GLY A 50 -2.96 1.24 -3.41
C GLY A 50 -4.16 2.18 -3.39
N ALA A 51 -4.01 3.35 -2.77
CA ALA A 51 -5.02 4.40 -2.74
C ALA A 51 -5.32 4.94 -4.15
N LEU A 52 -4.26 5.30 -4.90
CA LEU A 52 -4.34 5.81 -6.28
C LEU A 52 -5.05 4.82 -7.20
N ARG A 53 -4.65 3.54 -7.15
CA ARG A 53 -5.30 2.49 -7.94
C ARG A 53 -6.79 2.44 -7.62
N LYS A 54 -7.17 2.36 -6.34
CA LYS A 54 -8.59 2.24 -5.97
C LYS A 54 -9.39 3.49 -6.31
N TYR A 55 -8.81 4.67 -6.15
CA TYR A 55 -9.40 5.95 -6.56
C TYR A 55 -9.67 6.00 -8.08
N TYR A 56 -8.71 5.56 -8.89
CA TYR A 56 -8.88 5.50 -10.35
C TYR A 56 -10.00 4.55 -10.76
N PHE A 57 -10.06 3.35 -10.17
CA PHE A 57 -11.14 2.40 -10.45
C PHE A 57 -12.52 2.93 -10.06
N LEU A 58 -12.66 3.56 -8.89
CA LEU A 58 -13.93 4.14 -8.45
C LEU A 58 -14.35 5.32 -9.34
N THR A 59 -13.41 6.16 -9.77
CA THR A 59 -13.68 7.27 -10.70
C THR A 59 -14.11 6.75 -12.08
N LYS A 60 -13.55 5.61 -12.53
CA LYS A 60 -13.92 4.96 -13.79
C LYS A 60 -15.29 4.29 -13.71
N GLU A 61 -15.59 3.62 -12.60
CA GLU A 61 -16.89 2.98 -12.34
C GLU A 61 -18.04 4.00 -12.29
N ASN A 62 -17.78 5.19 -11.75
CA ASN A 62 -18.78 6.27 -11.67
C ASN A 62 -18.97 7.06 -12.98
N LYS A 63 -18.15 6.78 -14.02
CA LYS A 63 -18.23 7.43 -15.35
C LYS A 63 -18.89 6.55 -16.41
N ASN A 64 -19.10 5.26 -16.12
CA ASN A 64 -19.83 4.32 -16.96
C ASN A 64 -21.25 4.12 -16.42
#